data_AF-A0A4R9M411-F1
#
_entry.id   AF-A0A4R9M411-F1
#
_cell.length_a   1.000
_cell.length_b   1.000
_cell.length_c   1.000
_cell.angle_alpha   90.00
_cell.angle_beta   90.00
_cell.angle_gamma   90.00
#
_symmetry.space_group_name_H-M   'P 1'
#
loop_
_entity.id
_entity.type
_entity.pdbx_description
1 polymer ?
#
loop_
_entity_poly.entity_id
_entity_poly.type
_entity_poly.pdbx_seq_one_letter_code
_entity_poly.pdbx_strand_id
1 'polypeptide(L)'
;MQLGESLYSFKRYHLTSVSVVAFWQSEEDLDRFLTLSPKDPIGSGWHIRLKLYRRWGKIRELLSATLYPRDSGYDTPTVAITLARLKISQLIRFTKWGKPVEKQVRDHPGKRFAFAAFRPFRNFLTFSIWNSEDEMIQMVQGKSPETDGLEHKDAMAERNRNDFHSEFTTLRFEILKEVGNREDFS
;
A
#
# COMPACT_ATOMS: atom_id res chain seq x y z
N MET A 1 4.28 1.27 -9.79
CA MET A 1 4.40 2.61 -10.42
C MET A 1 5.24 3.49 -9.53
N GLN A 2 6.05 4.37 -10.11
CA GLN A 2 6.88 5.30 -9.32
C GLN A 2 6.00 6.37 -8.65
N LEU A 3 6.23 6.62 -7.37
CA LEU A 3 5.45 7.57 -6.58
C LEU A 3 5.79 9.02 -6.95
N GLY A 4 4.78 9.90 -6.97
CA GLY A 4 4.97 11.35 -7.10
C GLY A 4 5.12 11.89 -8.53
N GLU A 5 5.14 11.01 -9.52
CA GLU A 5 5.17 11.35 -10.95
C GLU A 5 3.80 11.80 -11.47
N SER A 6 3.70 12.35 -12.69
CA SER A 6 2.37 12.65 -13.28
C SER A 6 1.62 11.37 -13.66
N LEU A 7 0.30 11.28 -13.43
CA LEU A 7 -0.53 10.16 -13.92
C LEU A 7 -0.54 10.04 -15.46
N TYR A 8 -0.24 11.12 -16.17
CA TYR A 8 -0.16 11.14 -17.63
C TYR A 8 1.24 10.77 -18.17
N SER A 9 2.23 10.57 -17.29
CA SER A 9 3.58 10.17 -17.69
C SER A 9 3.64 8.66 -17.86
N PHE A 10 3.84 8.17 -19.09
CA PHE A 10 4.04 6.74 -19.34
C PHE A 10 5.26 6.17 -18.60
N LYS A 11 6.27 7.00 -18.31
CA LYS A 11 7.46 6.64 -17.53
C LYS A 11 7.15 6.27 -16.08
N ARG A 12 5.97 6.63 -15.57
CA ARG A 12 5.50 6.30 -14.21
C ARG A 12 5.14 4.81 -14.06
N TYR A 13 4.82 4.13 -15.17
CA TYR A 13 4.18 2.81 -15.15
C TYR A 13 5.17 1.70 -15.54
N HIS A 14 5.26 0.67 -14.68
CA HIS A 14 5.92 -0.59 -15.00
C HIS A 14 4.88 -1.52 -15.65
N LEU A 15 4.65 -1.36 -16.95
CA LEU A 15 3.57 -2.06 -17.68
C LEU A 15 3.76 -3.57 -17.78
N THR A 16 4.96 -4.06 -17.48
CA THR A 16 5.32 -5.49 -17.46
C THR A 16 5.26 -6.11 -16.05
N SER A 17 4.95 -5.32 -15.03
CA SER A 17 4.91 -5.78 -13.64
C SER A 17 3.47 -5.91 -13.14
N VAL A 18 3.20 -6.99 -12.42
CA VAL A 18 1.91 -7.24 -11.77
C VAL A 18 2.15 -7.33 -10.27
N SER A 19 1.24 -6.74 -9.49
CA SER A 19 1.20 -6.91 -8.04
C SER A 19 -0.08 -7.65 -7.67
N VAL A 20 0.05 -8.69 -6.86
CA VAL A 20 -1.08 -9.47 -6.35
C VAL A 20 -1.16 -9.28 -4.84
N VAL A 21 -2.35 -8.92 -4.35
CA VAL A 21 -2.68 -8.94 -2.93
C VAL A 21 -3.79 -9.94 -2.73
N ALA A 22 -3.51 -10.97 -1.94
CA ALA A 22 -4.41 -12.07 -1.63
C ALA A 22 -4.27 -12.44 -0.15
N PHE A 23 -5.28 -13.11 0.38
CA PHE A 23 -5.22 -13.74 1.69
C PHE A 23 -5.54 -15.23 1.54
N TRP A 24 -4.91 -16.03 2.37
CA TRP A 24 -4.98 -17.49 2.32
C TRP A 24 -5.51 -18.02 3.65
N GLN A 25 -6.06 -19.24 3.66
CA GLN A 25 -6.50 -19.88 4.90
C GLN A 25 -5.30 -20.36 5.73
N SER A 26 -4.21 -20.73 5.06
CA SER A 26 -2.98 -21.25 5.67
C SER A 26 -1.75 -20.87 4.84
N GLU A 27 -0.54 -21.03 5.40
CA GLU A 27 0.70 -20.86 4.64
C GLU A 27 0.88 -21.98 3.61
N GLU A 28 0.38 -23.18 3.90
CA GLU A 28 0.40 -24.33 3.00
C GLU A 28 -0.43 -24.09 1.74
N ASP A 29 -1.55 -23.37 1.83
CA ASP A 29 -2.36 -23.00 0.66
C ASP A 29 -1.64 -21.97 -0.23
N LEU A 30 -0.91 -21.03 0.38
CA LEU A 30 -0.02 -20.13 -0.36
C LEU A 30 1.10 -20.91 -1.05
N ASP A 31 1.77 -21.82 -0.36
CA ASP A 31 2.85 -22.63 -0.92
C ASP A 31 2.36 -23.51 -2.07
N ARG A 32 1.16 -24.08 -1.93
CA ARG A 32 0.49 -24.79 -3.03
C ARG A 32 0.24 -23.84 -4.20
N PHE A 33 -0.33 -22.67 -3.98
CA PHE A 33 -0.59 -21.69 -5.04
C PHE A 33 0.67 -21.30 -5.82
N LEU A 34 1.77 -21.03 -5.11
CA LEU A 34 3.05 -20.65 -5.72
C LEU A 34 3.69 -21.79 -6.53
N THR A 35 3.31 -23.05 -6.27
CA THR A 35 3.86 -24.24 -6.95
C THR A 35 2.92 -24.85 -7.99
N LEU A 36 1.64 -24.44 -8.05
CA LEU A 36 0.62 -24.98 -8.96
C LEU A 36 0.99 -24.87 -10.45
N SER A 37 1.68 -23.80 -10.85
CA SER A 37 2.09 -23.58 -12.23
C SER A 37 3.53 -23.06 -12.27
N PRO A 38 4.53 -23.92 -12.55
CA PRO A 38 5.93 -23.49 -12.66
C PRO A 38 6.20 -22.45 -13.76
N LYS A 39 5.24 -22.26 -14.68
CA LYS A 39 5.30 -21.22 -15.73
C LYS A 39 4.70 -19.88 -15.28
N ASP A 40 4.05 -19.83 -14.12
CA ASP A 40 3.49 -18.59 -13.59
C ASP A 40 4.62 -17.73 -12.99
N PRO A 41 4.84 -16.50 -13.48
CA PRO A 41 5.89 -15.62 -12.96
C PRO A 41 5.67 -15.19 -11.50
N ILE A 42 4.48 -15.42 -10.92
CA ILE A 42 4.21 -15.10 -9.52
C ILE A 42 5.08 -15.95 -8.57
N GLY A 43 5.30 -17.23 -8.90
CA GLY A 43 6.05 -18.17 -8.04
C GLY A 43 7.52 -17.80 -7.87
N SER A 44 8.15 -17.24 -8.91
CA SER A 44 9.55 -16.80 -8.89
C SER A 44 9.73 -15.33 -8.52
N GLY A 45 8.63 -14.57 -8.40
CA GLY A 45 8.67 -13.16 -8.05
C GLY A 45 8.94 -12.89 -6.57
N TRP A 46 9.26 -11.64 -6.27
CA TRP A 46 9.35 -11.15 -4.89
C TRP A 46 7.97 -11.13 -4.22
N HIS A 47 7.89 -11.68 -3.02
CA HIS A 47 6.67 -11.62 -2.21
C HIS A 47 6.97 -11.49 -0.71
N ILE A 48 6.00 -10.92 0.00
CA ILE A 48 6.03 -10.80 1.45
C ILE A 48 4.81 -11.50 2.04
N ARG A 49 5.03 -12.35 3.04
CA ARG A 49 3.98 -12.96 3.87
C ARG A 49 3.67 -12.03 5.03
N LEU A 50 2.39 -11.74 5.22
CA LEU A 50 1.93 -10.65 6.07
C LEU A 50 0.84 -11.12 7.03
N LYS A 51 0.93 -10.71 8.30
CA LYS A 51 -0.12 -10.93 9.29
C LYS A 51 -0.92 -9.65 9.50
N LEU A 52 -2.20 -9.66 9.12
CA LEU A 52 -3.09 -8.50 9.23
C LEU A 52 -3.49 -8.29 10.70
N TYR A 53 -3.11 -7.15 11.29
CA TYR A 53 -3.49 -6.81 12.68
C TYR A 53 -4.39 -5.58 12.79
N ARG A 54 -4.48 -4.74 11.75
CA ARG A 54 -5.31 -3.52 11.79
C ARG A 54 -5.96 -3.21 10.47
N ARG A 55 -7.21 -2.74 10.54
CA ARG A 55 -8.01 -2.29 9.39
C ARG A 55 -8.80 -1.05 9.76
N TRP A 56 -8.75 -0.03 8.92
CA TRP A 56 -9.70 1.08 8.93
C TRP A 56 -10.39 1.20 7.58
N GLY A 57 -11.71 1.38 7.60
CA GLY A 57 -12.52 1.34 6.39
C GLY A 57 -12.83 -0.10 5.96
N LYS A 58 -13.39 -0.24 4.76
CA LYS A 58 -13.90 -1.50 4.21
C LYS A 58 -13.75 -1.51 2.70
N ILE A 59 -13.37 -2.66 2.17
CA ILE A 59 -13.51 -3.01 0.75
C ILE A 59 -14.12 -4.41 0.68
N ARG A 60 -15.02 -4.64 -0.27
CA ARG A 60 -15.86 -5.86 -0.30
C ARG A 60 -15.05 -7.15 -0.26
N GLU A 61 -13.93 -7.20 -0.98
CA GLU A 61 -13.09 -8.40 -1.14
C GLU A 61 -12.36 -8.82 0.15
N LEU A 62 -12.19 -7.90 1.10
CA LEU A 62 -11.45 -8.16 2.34
C LEU A 62 -12.35 -8.11 3.58
N LEU A 63 -13.67 -8.21 3.41
CA LEU A 63 -14.59 -8.21 4.55
C LEU A 63 -14.37 -9.40 5.47
N SER A 64 -14.10 -10.57 4.90
CA SER A 64 -13.83 -11.83 5.61
C SER A 64 -12.40 -11.99 6.10
N ALA A 65 -11.53 -11.00 5.89
CA ALA A 65 -10.15 -11.06 6.38
C ALA A 65 -10.11 -10.99 7.91
N THR A 66 -9.46 -11.96 8.54
CA THR A 66 -9.27 -12.05 9.99
C THR A 66 -8.22 -11.03 10.45
N LEU A 67 -8.51 -10.35 11.56
CA LEU A 67 -7.52 -9.54 12.28
C LEU A 67 -6.89 -10.40 13.37
N TYR A 68 -5.57 -10.44 13.40
CA TYR A 68 -4.81 -11.12 14.43
C TYR A 68 -4.26 -10.12 15.44
N PRO A 69 -4.03 -10.53 16.70
CA PRO A 69 -3.24 -9.74 17.62
C PRO A 69 -1.85 -9.43 17.03
N ARG A 70 -1.36 -8.24 17.35
CA ARG A 70 0.02 -7.87 17.03
C ARG A 70 0.94 -8.51 18.06
N ASP A 71 2.07 -9.07 17.61
CA ASP A 71 3.06 -9.69 18.51
C ASP A 71 4.17 -8.71 18.89
N SER A 72 4.51 -7.78 17.98
CA SER A 72 5.62 -6.83 18.14
C SER A 72 5.19 -5.43 18.61
N GLY A 73 6.14 -4.64 19.12
CA GLY A 73 5.94 -3.23 19.47
C GLY A 73 5.77 -2.32 18.25
N TYR A 74 5.43 -1.04 18.46
CA TYR A 74 5.23 -0.05 17.39
C TYR A 74 6.53 0.45 16.75
N ASP A 75 7.66 0.18 17.39
CA ASP A 75 9.02 0.47 16.97
C ASP A 75 9.57 -0.53 15.92
N THR A 76 8.81 -1.58 15.61
CA THR A 76 9.21 -2.59 14.62
C THR A 76 8.71 -2.29 13.20
N PRO A 77 9.38 -2.82 12.17
CA PRO A 77 8.97 -2.64 10.79
C PRO A 77 7.52 -3.06 10.54
N THR A 78 6.77 -2.23 9.82
CA THR A 78 5.37 -2.48 9.50
C THR A 78 5.11 -2.29 8.01
N VAL A 79 4.15 -3.05 7.51
CA VAL A 79 3.61 -2.85 6.17
C VAL A 79 2.28 -2.12 6.24
N ALA A 80 2.10 -1.14 5.37
CA ALA A 80 0.85 -0.44 5.16
C ALA A 80 0.36 -0.66 3.72
N ILE A 81 -0.87 -1.14 3.59
CA ILE A 81 -1.56 -1.26 2.30
C ILE A 81 -2.81 -0.39 2.34
N THR A 82 -2.98 0.45 1.33
CA THR A 82 -4.26 1.14 1.10
C THR A 82 -4.88 0.59 -0.16
N LEU A 83 -6.15 0.20 -0.08
CA LEU A 83 -6.95 -0.20 -1.22
C LEU A 83 -8.13 0.75 -1.34
N ALA A 84 -8.33 1.28 -2.54
CA ALA A 84 -9.39 2.22 -2.79
C ALA A 84 -10.07 2.01 -4.14
N ARG A 85 -11.37 2.26 -4.17
CA ARG A 85 -12.17 2.39 -5.38
C ARG A 85 -12.57 3.85 -5.52
N LEU A 86 -12.08 4.52 -6.56
CA LEU A 86 -12.33 5.92 -6.80
C LEU A 86 -13.73 6.14 -7.40
N LYS A 87 -14.40 7.22 -6.99
CA LYS A 87 -15.51 7.79 -7.76
C LYS A 87 -14.93 8.37 -9.05
N ILE A 88 -15.45 7.98 -10.22
CA ILE A 88 -14.93 8.43 -11.51
C ILE A 88 -14.93 9.96 -11.60
N SER A 89 -15.99 10.61 -11.10
CA SER A 89 -16.12 12.07 -11.03
C SER A 89 -15.07 12.76 -10.15
N GLN A 90 -14.33 12.02 -9.32
CA GLN A 90 -13.36 12.54 -8.35
C GLN A 90 -11.91 12.27 -8.75
N LEU A 91 -11.65 11.67 -9.92
CA LEU A 91 -10.29 11.28 -10.33
C LEU A 91 -9.31 12.46 -10.40
N ILE A 92 -9.77 13.62 -10.89
CA ILE A 92 -8.95 14.84 -10.96
C ILE A 92 -8.60 15.34 -9.55
N ARG A 93 -9.59 15.40 -8.65
CA ARG A 93 -9.39 15.81 -7.26
C ARG A 93 -8.46 14.85 -6.52
N PHE A 94 -8.67 13.54 -6.69
CA PHE A 94 -7.79 12.52 -6.13
C PHE A 94 -6.34 12.72 -6.58
N THR A 95 -6.12 13.00 -7.88
CA THR A 95 -4.77 13.23 -8.41
C THR A 95 -4.12 14.48 -7.82
N LYS A 96 -4.89 15.57 -7.67
CA LYS A 96 -4.43 16.84 -7.10
C LYS A 96 -3.89 16.65 -5.67
N TRP A 97 -4.59 15.88 -4.85
CA TRP A 97 -4.22 15.65 -3.46
C TRP A 97 -3.29 14.45 -3.27
N GLY A 98 -3.39 13.42 -4.11
CA GLY A 98 -2.60 12.21 -4.01
C GLY A 98 -1.14 12.41 -4.44
N LYS A 99 -0.88 13.19 -5.49
CA LYS A 99 0.49 13.37 -6.00
C LYS A 99 1.46 13.97 -4.94
N PRO A 100 1.08 15.01 -4.18
CA PRO A 100 1.91 15.50 -3.06
C PRO A 100 2.15 14.43 -1.99
N VAL A 101 1.12 13.68 -1.60
CA VAL A 101 1.24 12.59 -0.61
C VAL A 101 2.20 11.50 -1.08
N GLU A 102 2.11 11.12 -2.36
CA GLU A 102 3.02 10.12 -2.92
C GLU A 102 4.48 10.60 -2.90
N LYS A 103 4.73 11.88 -3.15
CA LYS A 103 6.08 12.47 -3.03
C LYS A 103 6.57 12.44 -1.58
N GLN A 104 5.74 12.90 -0.64
CA GLN A 104 6.03 12.87 0.79
C GLN A 104 6.41 11.44 1.23
N VAL A 105 5.60 10.44 0.90
CA VAL A 105 5.90 9.03 1.23
C VAL A 105 7.20 8.56 0.57
N ARG A 106 7.42 8.90 -0.70
CA ARG A 106 8.63 8.49 -1.44
C ARG A 106 9.90 9.05 -0.80
N ASP A 107 9.85 10.30 -0.38
CA ASP A 107 11.02 11.07 0.06
C ASP A 107 11.23 10.98 1.59
N HIS A 108 10.27 10.41 2.34
CA HIS A 108 10.35 10.26 3.79
C HIS A 108 11.48 9.31 4.23
N PRO A 109 12.32 9.69 5.23
CA PRO A 109 13.47 8.88 5.67
C PRO A 109 13.05 7.56 6.35
N GLY A 110 11.90 7.54 7.02
CA GLY A 110 11.32 6.33 7.64
C GLY A 110 10.78 5.28 6.66
N LYS A 111 10.67 5.60 5.36
CA LYS A 111 10.19 4.68 4.32
C LYS A 111 11.33 3.78 3.85
N ARG A 112 11.14 2.47 3.92
CA ARG A 112 12.08 1.46 3.36
C ARG A 112 11.79 1.19 1.89
N PHE A 113 10.53 1.06 1.54
CA PHE A 113 10.08 0.77 0.19
C PHE A 113 8.62 1.19 0.05
N ALA A 114 8.24 1.72 -1.11
CA ALA A 114 6.85 2.03 -1.39
C ALA A 114 6.57 2.05 -2.89
N PHE A 115 5.39 1.60 -3.26
CA PHE A 115 4.88 1.74 -4.62
C PHE A 115 3.39 1.96 -4.59
N ALA A 116 2.87 2.39 -5.74
CA ALA A 116 1.45 2.35 -5.99
C ALA A 116 1.15 1.52 -7.24
N ALA A 117 -0.04 0.95 -7.28
CA ALA A 117 -0.56 0.17 -8.38
C ALA A 117 -1.99 0.62 -8.70
N PHE A 118 -2.39 0.44 -9.95
CA PHE A 118 -3.74 0.75 -10.39
C PHE A 118 -4.27 -0.43 -11.20
N ARG A 119 -5.57 -0.69 -11.07
CA ARG A 119 -6.28 -1.60 -11.98
C ARG A 119 -7.43 -0.81 -12.61
N PRO A 120 -7.41 -0.60 -13.94
CA PRO A 120 -8.46 0.13 -14.63
C PRO A 120 -9.88 -0.33 -14.25
N PHE A 121 -10.87 0.55 -14.17
CA PHE A 121 -10.81 2.01 -14.35
C PHE A 121 -10.79 2.81 -13.03
N ARG A 122 -10.93 2.14 -11.87
CA ARG A 122 -11.18 2.82 -10.59
C ARG A 122 -10.43 2.28 -9.38
N ASN A 123 -9.67 1.20 -9.52
CA ASN A 123 -9.01 0.58 -8.37
C ASN A 123 -7.60 1.13 -8.22
N PHE A 124 -7.28 1.51 -6.99
CA PHE A 124 -6.00 2.07 -6.62
C PHE A 124 -5.47 1.36 -5.39
N LEU A 125 -4.16 1.10 -5.40
CA LEU A 125 -3.45 0.43 -4.33
C LEU A 125 -2.19 1.23 -4.01
N THR A 126 -1.93 1.48 -2.72
CA THR A 126 -0.58 1.82 -2.25
C THR A 126 -0.07 0.74 -1.33
N PHE A 127 1.22 0.50 -1.44
CA PHE A 127 1.97 -0.42 -0.60
C PHE A 127 3.20 0.31 -0.07
N SER A 128 3.50 0.15 1.22
CA SER A 128 4.71 0.70 1.81
C SER A 128 5.22 -0.13 2.98
N ILE A 129 6.54 -0.16 3.12
CA ILE A 129 7.29 -0.74 4.24
C ILE A 129 7.96 0.42 4.97
N TRP A 130 7.80 0.46 6.29
CA TRP A 130 8.34 1.50 7.17
C TRP A 130 9.35 0.90 8.16
N ASN A 131 10.30 1.69 8.67
CA ASN A 131 11.19 1.20 9.73
C ASN A 131 10.42 0.94 11.03
N SER A 132 9.39 1.77 11.32
CA SER A 132 8.47 1.56 12.44
C SER A 132 7.03 2.01 12.10
N GLU A 133 6.03 1.52 12.85
CA GLU A 133 4.67 2.06 12.76
C GLU A 133 4.61 3.49 13.30
N ASP A 134 5.40 3.80 14.32
CA ASP A 134 5.46 5.14 14.89
C ASP A 134 5.91 6.17 13.86
N GLU A 135 6.96 5.92 13.07
CA GLU A 135 7.39 6.83 12.00
C GLU A 135 6.30 7.02 10.94
N MET A 136 5.61 5.94 10.56
CA MET A 136 4.49 6.03 9.62
C MET A 136 3.34 6.88 10.18
N ILE A 137 2.96 6.67 11.45
CA ILE A 137 1.89 7.43 12.09
C ILE A 137 2.26 8.91 12.18
N GLN A 138 3.51 9.22 12.52
CA GLN A 138 4.03 10.58 12.56
C GLN A 138 3.94 11.26 11.20
N MET A 139 4.37 10.58 10.13
CA MET A 139 4.23 11.04 8.75
C MET A 139 2.77 11.33 8.38
N VAL A 140 1.84 10.41 8.70
CA VAL A 140 0.40 10.58 8.42
C VAL A 140 -0.19 11.78 9.18
N GLN A 141 0.28 12.03 10.39
CA GLN A 141 -0.20 13.11 11.25
C GLN A 141 0.47 14.46 10.97
N GLY A 142 1.60 14.46 10.24
CA GLY A 142 2.46 15.61 10.06
C GLY A 142 2.98 16.15 11.39
N LYS A 143 3.54 15.26 12.24
CA LYS A 143 3.93 15.60 13.62
C LYS A 143 5.13 16.55 13.65
N SER A 144 6.11 16.33 12.78
CA SER A 144 7.25 17.21 12.54
C SER A 144 7.25 17.64 11.08
N PRO A 145 6.70 18.81 10.72
CA PRO A 145 6.52 19.23 9.33
C PRO A 145 7.78 19.12 8.46
N GLU A 146 8.96 19.27 9.05
CA GLU A 146 10.22 19.33 8.29
C GLU A 146 10.71 17.94 7.85
N THR A 147 10.33 16.91 8.61
CA THR A 147 10.66 15.51 8.31
C THR A 147 9.45 14.78 7.73
N ASP A 148 8.31 14.94 8.39
CA ASP A 148 7.08 14.23 8.10
C ASP A 148 6.36 14.84 6.91
N GLY A 149 6.45 16.15 6.66
CA GLY A 149 5.59 16.88 5.73
C GLY A 149 4.18 17.12 6.29
N LEU A 150 3.33 17.78 5.50
CA LEU A 150 1.92 18.07 5.84
C LEU A 150 0.92 17.53 4.81
N GLU A 151 1.41 17.08 3.66
CA GLU A 151 0.60 16.75 2.49
C GLU A 151 -0.40 15.63 2.79
N HIS A 152 0.02 14.60 3.54
CA HIS A 152 -0.84 13.49 3.94
C HIS A 152 -1.91 13.95 4.93
N LYS A 153 -1.56 14.82 5.87
CA LYS A 153 -2.50 15.40 6.83
C LYS A 153 -3.58 16.22 6.10
N ASP A 154 -3.15 17.07 5.16
CA ASP A 154 -4.04 17.92 4.39
C ASP A 154 -4.94 17.11 3.45
N ALA A 155 -4.39 16.09 2.78
CA ALA A 155 -5.18 15.20 1.93
C ALA A 155 -6.22 14.41 2.74
N MET A 156 -5.90 14.03 3.97
CA MET A 156 -6.85 13.38 4.87
C MET A 156 -7.96 14.33 5.34
N ALA A 157 -7.63 15.60 5.61
CA ALA A 157 -8.63 16.62 5.92
C ALA A 157 -9.58 16.85 4.75
N GLU A 158 -9.06 16.95 3.52
CA GLU A 158 -9.90 17.10 2.32
C GLU A 158 -10.75 15.84 2.06
N ARG A 159 -10.20 14.64 2.26
CA ARG A 159 -10.97 13.40 2.16
C ARG A 159 -12.14 13.39 3.14
N ASN A 160 -11.91 13.81 4.39
CA ASN A 160 -12.96 13.89 5.40
C ASN A 160 -14.03 14.93 5.04
N ARG A 161 -13.64 16.04 4.40
CA ARG A 161 -14.58 17.06 3.90
C ARG A 161 -15.44 16.53 2.75
N ASN A 162 -14.84 15.86 1.76
CA ASN A 162 -15.56 15.33 0.61
C ASN A 162 -14.79 14.16 -0.04
N ASP A 163 -15.19 12.95 0.35
CA ASP A 163 -14.48 11.71 0.02
C ASP A 163 -14.44 11.42 -1.49
N PHE A 164 -13.23 11.17 -1.99
CA PHE A 164 -12.95 10.79 -3.38
C PHE A 164 -13.36 9.34 -3.69
N HIS A 165 -13.55 8.50 -2.66
CA HIS A 165 -13.68 7.06 -2.79
C HIS A 165 -15.12 6.58 -2.64
N SER A 166 -15.49 5.51 -3.36
CA SER A 166 -16.69 4.72 -3.08
C SER A 166 -16.42 3.62 -2.06
N GLU A 167 -15.23 3.04 -2.09
CA GLU A 167 -14.73 2.10 -1.08
C GLU A 167 -13.28 2.43 -0.77
N PHE A 168 -12.90 2.31 0.49
CA PHE A 168 -11.57 2.65 0.96
C PHE A 168 -11.24 1.80 2.19
N THR A 169 -10.07 1.20 2.20
CA THR A 169 -9.52 0.56 3.38
C THR A 169 -8.03 0.82 3.49
N THR A 170 -7.57 1.04 4.71
CA THR A 170 -6.15 1.03 5.08
C THR A 170 -5.91 -0.15 6.00
N LEU A 171 -4.85 -0.89 5.73
CA LEU A 171 -4.51 -2.13 6.39
C LEU A 171 -3.10 -2.00 6.96
N ARG A 172 -2.86 -2.69 8.07
CA ARG A 172 -1.53 -2.79 8.67
C ARG A 172 -1.16 -4.23 8.96
N PHE A 173 0.10 -4.55 8.69
CA PHE A 173 0.58 -5.90 8.77
C PHE A 173 1.94 -5.98 9.45
N GLU A 174 2.13 -7.05 10.20
CA GLU A 174 3.45 -7.53 10.59
C GLU A 174 4.04 -8.36 9.44
N ILE A 175 5.36 -8.23 9.24
CA ILE A 175 6.09 -9.01 8.25
C ILE A 175 6.40 -10.37 8.89
N LEU A 176 5.85 -11.45 8.31
CA LEU A 176 6.17 -12.82 8.73
C LEU A 176 7.42 -13.33 8.01
N LYS A 177 7.50 -13.08 6.70
CA LYS A 177 8.57 -13.59 5.84
C LYS A 177 8.68 -12.75 4.57
N GLU A 178 9.89 -12.52 4.09
CA GLU A 178 10.18 -11.95 2.77
C GLU A 178 10.90 -13.01 1.92
N VAL A 179 10.51 -13.15 0.66
CA VAL A 179 11.01 -14.18 -0.26
C VAL A 179 11.31 -13.55 -1.63
N GLY A 180 12.42 -13.97 -2.26
CA GLY A 180 12.89 -13.44 -3.54
C GLY A 180 13.74 -12.19 -3.41
N ASN A 181 14.20 -11.62 -4.53
CA ASN A 181 14.97 -10.38 -4.56
C ASN A 181 14.05 -9.20 -4.92
N ARG A 182 14.06 -8.15 -4.09
CA ARG A 182 13.28 -6.93 -4.30
C ARG A 182 13.89 -6.00 -5.35
N GLU A 183 15.19 -6.09 -5.62
CA GLU A 183 15.91 -5.17 -6.52
C GLU A 183 15.34 -5.12 -7.93
N ASP A 184 14.64 -6.17 -8.36
CA ASP A 184 13.93 -6.24 -9.64
C ASP A 184 12.72 -5.28 -9.73
N PHE A 185 12.32 -4.65 -8.61
CA PHE A 185 11.16 -3.75 -8.50
C PHE A 185 11.50 -2.29 -8.15
N SER A 186 12.79 -1.95 -7.96
CA SER A 186 13.26 -0.61 -7.58
C SER A 186 13.67 0.27 -8.76
#